data_AF-A0A1I8NLY9-F1
#
_entry.id   AF-A0A1I8NLY9-F1
#
_cell.length_a   1.000
_cell.length_b   1.000
_cell.length_c   1.000
_cell.angle_alpha   90.00
_cell.angle_beta   90.00
_cell.angle_gamma   90.00
#
_symmetry.space_group_name_H-M   'P 1'
#
loop_
_entity.id
_entity.type
_entity.pdbx_description
1 polymer ?
#
loop_
_entity_poly.entity_id
_entity_poly.type
_entity_poly.pdbx_seq_one_letter_code
_entity_poly.pdbx_strand_id
1 'polypeptide(L)'
;MTSTTNSTASSSGGGSESSNENIPMDSSTSSSSSSSSSSAPNNIEMEYNKISDDRNGWQHVYQEIREKCEREANEKHFCTSESEKAQNRCLNRYRDVNPYDHSRIVLHRGSVDYINANLVKMGRAERKYILTQGPLVDTIGHFWLMVWEQKTRAILMLNKLMEKKQPKCHLYWPERKGPENALKLNEVKLTVEFLHWTEYKNFCVRWFKLTDLQSNQNRNIIQFHYTTWPDFGVPSSPVAFLYFLKEVRSSGALDPNEGPAVVHCSAGIGRSGTFCLVDCCLVLVDKEGVNNVSVQEVLYELRRYRMGLIQTADQLYFSYQAIIEGIKLLKDQKFMNYNEVVYNSVEDHCQQNDECSLDETPPPLPPRTHSLLPMAGSGADGSLRLNLAGNNSQGKPLPKIPASVSFNELYAPDNDKNNKDALNNFINKERNPDTNITHRPLPPLPTQNSLDRVHESDSDENNDSDEDSDDINDDEDDDEDAGNELNENAAESTAKHKQQHNSIATSESADQGSMKLNGIEAGSSEPTSPDNELRRRKRAERQANIEKKVNDIKRKQRESEENKQTAKKRRSLITYITAGVVVGVICVYVYSKWT
;
A
#
# COMPACT_ATOMS: atom_id res chain seq x y z
N MET A 1 -70.73 -4.96 -27.17
CA MET A 1 -71.37 -5.63 -26.02
C MET A 1 -70.42 -5.45 -24.84
N THR A 2 -70.47 -4.31 -24.13
CA THR A 2 -71.38 -3.99 -23.00
C THR A 2 -71.06 -4.82 -21.75
N SER A 3 -70.35 -4.27 -20.75
CA SER A 3 -70.89 -3.48 -19.61
C SER A 3 -71.41 -4.40 -18.48
N THR A 4 -71.45 -4.03 -17.18
CA THR A 4 -71.54 -2.68 -16.58
C THR A 4 -71.02 -2.65 -15.12
N THR A 5 -70.69 -1.44 -14.68
CA THR A 5 -70.42 -0.96 -13.30
C THR A 5 -71.47 -1.35 -12.24
N ASN A 6 -71.13 -1.16 -10.96
CA ASN A 6 -71.93 -0.23 -10.15
C ASN A 6 -71.19 0.39 -8.95
N SER A 7 -71.60 1.62 -8.63
CA SER A 7 -71.08 2.50 -7.58
C SER A 7 -72.25 3.28 -6.98
N THR A 8 -72.24 3.61 -5.69
CA THR A 8 -73.04 4.74 -5.17
C THR A 8 -72.54 5.23 -3.81
N ALA A 9 -72.66 6.54 -3.59
CA ALA A 9 -72.46 7.24 -2.32
C ALA A 9 -73.42 8.44 -2.25
N SER A 10 -73.95 8.75 -1.07
CA SER A 10 -74.70 9.98 -0.71
C SER A 10 -75.08 9.90 0.79
N SER A 11 -74.62 10.82 1.66
CA SER A 11 -75.31 12.07 2.09
C SER A 11 -76.55 11.83 2.99
N SER A 12 -76.92 12.62 4.00
CA SER A 12 -76.43 13.91 4.54
C SER A 12 -77.21 14.31 5.81
N GLY A 13 -76.67 15.24 6.61
CA GLY A 13 -77.39 15.99 7.66
C GLY A 13 -77.29 15.39 9.07
N GLY A 14 -77.29 16.15 10.17
CA GLY A 14 -77.31 17.62 10.31
C GLY A 14 -77.76 17.98 11.74
N GLY A 15 -77.11 18.94 12.40
CA GLY A 15 -77.45 19.31 13.78
C GLY A 15 -76.41 20.22 14.42
N SER A 16 -76.84 21.43 14.79
CA SER A 16 -76.03 22.51 15.37
C SER A 16 -76.22 22.62 16.88
N GLU A 17 -75.19 22.98 17.63
CA GLU A 17 -75.33 23.93 18.75
C GLU A 17 -73.98 24.57 19.13
N SER A 18 -74.03 25.73 19.79
CA SER A 18 -72.94 26.70 19.94
C SER A 18 -72.51 26.90 21.39
N SER A 19 -71.26 27.35 21.63
CA SER A 19 -70.97 28.64 22.33
C SER A 19 -69.52 28.82 22.81
N ASN A 20 -69.12 30.09 22.86
CA ASN A 20 -68.11 30.76 23.70
C ASN A 20 -66.59 30.49 23.56
N GLU A 21 -65.96 31.46 22.89
CA GLU A 21 -64.78 32.25 23.27
C GLU A 21 -64.11 31.95 24.65
N ASN A 22 -62.77 31.88 24.66
CA ASN A 22 -61.92 33.01 25.10
C ASN A 22 -60.42 32.76 24.88
N ILE A 23 -59.68 33.84 24.56
CA ILE A 23 -58.21 33.91 24.54
C ILE A 23 -57.78 34.74 25.76
N PRO A 24 -56.65 34.39 26.40
CA PRO A 24 -55.69 35.46 26.71
C PRO A 24 -54.23 35.07 26.42
N MET A 25 -53.48 36.02 25.85
CA MET A 25 -52.04 36.10 26.07
C MET A 25 -51.79 36.59 27.49
N ASP A 26 -50.79 36.03 28.19
CA ASP A 26 -49.61 36.83 28.54
C ASP A 26 -48.39 35.93 28.86
N SER A 27 -47.23 36.56 28.79
CA SER A 27 -45.89 36.06 29.00
C SER A 27 -45.50 35.98 30.48
N SER A 28 -44.71 34.97 30.85
CA SER A 28 -43.71 35.12 31.92
C SER A 28 -42.57 34.12 31.76
N THR A 29 -41.36 34.62 31.95
CA THR A 29 -40.10 33.91 31.66
C THR A 29 -39.72 32.99 32.83
N SER A 30 -39.41 31.73 32.55
CA SER A 30 -38.57 30.93 33.45
C SER A 30 -37.59 30.07 32.65
N SER A 31 -36.31 30.27 32.93
CA SER A 31 -35.20 29.60 32.26
C SER A 31 -35.06 28.17 32.78
N SER A 32 -35.45 27.18 31.99
CA SER A 32 -35.02 25.79 32.16
C SER A 32 -33.76 25.54 31.34
N SER A 33 -32.65 25.27 32.02
CA SER A 33 -31.38 24.88 31.43
C SER A 33 -31.53 23.60 30.60
N SER A 34 -31.07 23.64 29.35
CA SER A 34 -30.92 22.46 28.50
C SER A 34 -29.82 21.56 29.04
N SER A 35 -30.18 20.66 29.96
CA SER A 35 -29.30 19.58 30.39
C SER A 35 -28.97 18.68 29.19
N SER A 36 -27.72 18.72 28.74
CA SER A 36 -27.20 17.79 27.76
C SER A 36 -27.28 16.37 28.32
N SER A 37 -28.23 15.57 27.84
CA SER A 37 -28.33 14.16 28.15
C SER A 37 -27.13 13.43 27.55
N SER A 38 -26.09 13.24 28.36
CA SER A 38 -25.00 12.33 28.06
C SER A 38 -25.55 10.91 28.02
N SER A 39 -26.01 10.48 26.84
CA SER A 39 -26.37 9.10 26.57
C SER A 39 -25.21 8.19 26.96
N ALA A 40 -25.47 7.14 27.73
CA ALA A 40 -24.45 6.17 28.12
C ALA A 40 -23.73 5.63 26.87
N PRO A 41 -22.39 5.46 26.89
CA PRO A 41 -21.65 4.97 25.74
C PRO A 41 -22.16 3.59 25.32
N ASN A 42 -22.29 3.38 24.01
CA ASN A 42 -22.68 2.08 23.46
C ASN A 42 -21.55 1.04 23.62
N ASN A 43 -21.88 -0.24 23.45
CA ASN A 43 -20.91 -1.35 23.56
C ASN A 43 -19.63 -1.16 22.72
N ILE A 44 -19.73 -0.66 21.48
CA ILE A 44 -18.58 -0.46 20.58
C ILE A 44 -17.69 0.69 21.10
N GLU A 45 -18.29 1.77 21.59
CA GLU A 45 -17.58 2.92 22.17
C GLU A 45 -16.95 2.55 23.54
N MET A 46 -17.62 1.73 24.35
CA MET A 46 -17.06 1.16 25.59
C MET A 46 -15.89 0.21 25.31
N GLU A 47 -16.00 -0.66 24.31
CA GLU A 47 -14.91 -1.55 23.88
C GLU A 47 -13.72 -0.73 23.36
N TYR A 48 -13.96 0.23 22.47
CA TYR A 48 -12.93 1.14 21.94
C TYR A 48 -12.17 1.89 23.04
N ASN A 49 -12.89 2.46 24.03
CA ASN A 49 -12.26 3.17 25.14
C ASN A 49 -11.42 2.19 26.00
N LYS A 50 -11.98 1.04 26.38
CA LYS A 50 -11.28 0.01 27.17
C LYS A 50 -9.99 -0.48 26.49
N ILE A 51 -9.99 -0.65 25.17
CA ILE A 51 -8.80 -1.06 24.41
C ILE A 51 -7.78 0.10 24.32
N SER A 52 -8.26 1.34 24.24
CA SER A 52 -7.42 2.55 24.15
C SER A 52 -6.78 2.97 25.48
N ASP A 53 -7.37 2.59 26.61
CA ASP A 53 -6.84 2.85 27.96
C ASP A 53 -5.57 2.02 28.25
N ASP A 54 -5.40 0.85 27.64
CA ASP A 54 -4.13 0.12 27.63
C ASP A 54 -3.21 0.67 26.54
N ARG A 55 -2.00 1.09 26.94
CA ARG A 55 -0.94 1.58 26.05
C ARG A 55 -0.66 0.66 24.86
N ASN A 56 -0.82 -0.66 25.03
CA ASN A 56 -0.61 -1.65 23.99
C ASN A 56 -1.90 -2.39 23.57
N GLY A 57 -3.07 -1.97 24.06
CA GLY A 57 -4.33 -2.74 23.93
C GLY A 57 -4.70 -3.05 22.48
N TRP A 58 -4.58 -2.07 21.59
CA TRP A 58 -4.82 -2.27 20.14
C TRP A 58 -3.89 -3.30 19.50
N GLN A 59 -2.63 -3.35 19.93
CA GLN A 59 -1.68 -4.34 19.44
C GLN A 59 -1.99 -5.73 20.01
N HIS A 60 -2.36 -5.83 21.30
CA HIS A 60 -2.77 -7.07 21.93
C HIS A 60 -4.01 -7.67 21.26
N VAL A 61 -5.09 -6.89 21.14
CA VAL A 61 -6.35 -7.32 20.49
C VAL A 61 -6.12 -7.68 19.02
N TYR A 62 -5.28 -6.94 18.29
CA TYR A 62 -4.95 -7.31 16.91
C TYR A 62 -4.23 -8.66 16.79
N GLN A 63 -3.31 -8.99 17.71
CA GLN A 63 -2.66 -10.32 17.72
C GLN A 63 -3.63 -11.41 18.17
N GLU A 64 -4.46 -11.18 19.20
CA GLU A 64 -5.50 -12.13 19.62
C GLU A 64 -6.43 -12.48 18.45
N ILE A 65 -6.89 -11.45 17.72
CA ILE A 65 -7.74 -11.62 16.54
C ILE A 65 -7.04 -12.47 15.46
N ARG A 66 -5.73 -12.24 15.27
CA ARG A 66 -4.91 -12.99 14.32
C ARG A 66 -4.77 -14.46 14.74
N GLU A 67 -4.36 -14.72 15.96
CA GLU A 67 -4.16 -16.07 16.50
C GLU A 67 -5.47 -16.87 16.52
N LYS A 68 -6.60 -16.24 16.86
CA LYS A 68 -7.93 -16.87 16.81
C LYS A 68 -8.31 -17.26 15.37
N CYS A 69 -8.10 -16.37 14.39
CA CYS A 69 -8.36 -16.69 12.98
C CYS A 69 -7.42 -17.76 12.41
N GLU A 70 -6.12 -17.71 12.71
CA GLU A 70 -5.16 -18.71 12.25
C GLU A 70 -5.51 -20.10 12.83
N ARG A 71 -5.91 -20.16 14.10
CA ARG A 71 -6.39 -21.39 14.75
C ARG A 71 -7.68 -21.91 14.11
N GLU A 72 -8.69 -21.07 13.94
CA GLU A 72 -9.96 -21.46 13.31
C GLU A 72 -9.76 -21.94 11.86
N ALA A 73 -8.87 -21.30 11.10
CA ALA A 73 -8.55 -21.70 9.74
C ALA A 73 -7.88 -23.08 9.67
N ASN A 74 -6.99 -23.38 10.63
CA ASN A 74 -6.38 -24.71 10.76
C ASN A 74 -7.41 -25.77 11.18
N GLU A 75 -8.23 -25.50 12.21
CA GLU A 75 -9.29 -26.40 12.68
C GLU A 75 -10.29 -26.72 11.55
N LYS A 76 -10.65 -25.73 10.74
CA LYS A 76 -11.57 -25.88 9.59
C LYS A 76 -10.89 -26.26 8.28
N HIS A 77 -9.58 -26.51 8.30
CA HIS A 77 -8.80 -26.97 7.15
C HIS A 77 -8.95 -26.05 5.92
N PHE A 78 -8.91 -24.72 6.13
CA PHE A 78 -8.97 -23.75 5.04
C PHE A 78 -7.67 -23.74 4.23
N CYS A 79 -7.67 -24.49 3.13
CA CYS A 79 -6.53 -24.66 2.22
C CYS A 79 -6.42 -23.55 1.16
N THR A 80 -5.21 -23.43 0.59
CA THR A 80 -4.80 -22.50 -0.47
C THR A 80 -4.16 -23.23 -1.66
N SER A 81 -4.47 -24.52 -1.82
CA SER A 81 -3.80 -25.45 -2.72
C SER A 81 -3.85 -25.02 -4.18
N GLU A 82 -4.95 -24.39 -4.62
CA GLU A 82 -5.08 -23.91 -6.00
C GLU A 82 -4.08 -22.78 -6.31
N SER A 83 -3.78 -21.93 -5.33
CA SER A 83 -2.80 -20.85 -5.47
C SER A 83 -1.35 -21.36 -5.53
N GLU A 84 -1.10 -22.55 -4.97
CA GLU A 84 0.24 -23.11 -4.80
C GLU A 84 0.69 -23.98 -5.98
N LYS A 85 -0.26 -24.40 -6.84
CA LYS A 85 0.00 -25.07 -8.12
C LYS A 85 0.99 -24.27 -8.96
N ALA A 86 1.97 -24.96 -9.57
CA ALA A 86 3.09 -24.32 -10.27
C ALA A 86 2.64 -23.26 -11.31
N GLN A 87 1.63 -23.59 -12.11
CA GLN A 87 1.04 -22.70 -13.13
C GLN A 87 0.36 -21.44 -12.57
N ASN A 88 -0.11 -21.45 -11.32
CA ASN A 88 -0.84 -20.34 -10.71
C ASN A 88 0.08 -19.40 -9.89
N ARG A 89 1.32 -19.82 -9.60
CA ARG A 89 2.27 -19.03 -8.77
C ARG A 89 2.59 -17.65 -9.37
N CYS A 90 2.69 -17.54 -10.68
CA CYS A 90 2.93 -16.26 -11.38
C CYS A 90 1.71 -15.32 -11.35
N LEU A 91 0.51 -15.84 -11.09
CA LEU A 91 -0.74 -15.08 -11.01
C LEU A 91 -0.95 -14.45 -9.62
N ASN A 92 -0.06 -14.72 -8.66
CA ASN A 92 -0.08 -14.17 -7.29
C ASN A 92 0.94 -13.04 -7.13
N ARG A 93 0.46 -11.85 -6.72
CA ARG A 93 1.32 -10.67 -6.47
C ARG A 93 2.21 -10.84 -5.24
N TYR A 94 1.73 -11.57 -4.24
CA TYR A 94 2.38 -11.80 -2.96
C TYR A 94 2.31 -13.30 -2.63
N ARG A 95 3.42 -13.89 -2.17
CA ARG A 95 3.52 -15.35 -1.93
C ARG A 95 2.80 -15.79 -0.65
N ASP A 96 2.52 -14.83 0.23
CA ASP A 96 1.95 -14.92 1.56
C ASP A 96 0.49 -14.41 1.63
N VAL A 97 -0.12 -14.06 0.49
CA VAL A 97 -1.52 -13.60 0.41
C VAL A 97 -2.25 -14.38 -0.67
N ASN A 98 -2.76 -15.55 -0.29
CA ASN A 98 -3.43 -16.49 -1.18
C ASN A 98 -4.94 -16.55 -0.90
N PRO A 99 -5.78 -16.81 -1.91
CA PRO A 99 -7.20 -17.05 -1.69
C PRO A 99 -7.43 -18.43 -1.06
N TYR A 100 -8.32 -18.54 -0.07
CA TYR A 100 -8.80 -19.85 0.37
C TYR A 100 -9.60 -20.54 -0.74
N ASP A 101 -9.36 -21.83 -0.96
CA ASP A 101 -9.94 -22.60 -2.06
C ASP A 101 -11.48 -22.66 -1.98
N HIS A 102 -12.04 -22.78 -0.77
CA HIS A 102 -13.48 -22.91 -0.55
C HIS A 102 -14.31 -21.65 -0.91
N SER A 103 -13.65 -20.49 -1.02
CA SER A 103 -14.28 -19.19 -1.26
C SER A 103 -13.70 -18.47 -2.47
N ARG A 104 -12.73 -19.06 -3.18
CA ARG A 104 -12.08 -18.41 -4.34
C ARG A 104 -13.09 -18.14 -5.44
N ILE A 105 -12.81 -17.10 -6.24
CA ILE A 105 -13.47 -16.98 -7.54
C ILE A 105 -12.86 -18.02 -8.49
N VAL A 106 -13.76 -18.67 -9.24
CA VAL A 106 -13.43 -19.55 -10.36
C VAL A 106 -13.82 -18.82 -11.64
N LEU A 107 -12.89 -18.70 -12.58
CA LEU A 107 -13.17 -18.19 -13.93
C LEU A 107 -13.70 -19.32 -14.81
N HIS A 108 -14.72 -19.05 -15.60
CA HIS A 108 -15.39 -20.06 -16.45
C HIS A 108 -14.94 -19.95 -17.92
N ARG A 109 -14.32 -18.84 -18.30
CA ARG A 109 -13.71 -18.58 -19.60
C ARG A 109 -12.21 -18.30 -19.46
N GLY A 110 -11.46 -18.52 -20.54
CA GLY A 110 -10.00 -18.29 -20.58
C GLY A 110 -9.21 -19.59 -20.55
N SER A 111 -7.90 -19.48 -20.38
CA SER A 111 -6.95 -20.60 -20.35
C SER A 111 -6.75 -21.20 -18.96
N VAL A 112 -7.13 -20.48 -17.89
CA VAL A 112 -7.04 -20.89 -16.49
C VAL A 112 -8.29 -20.47 -15.74
N ASP A 113 -8.68 -21.27 -14.73
CA ASP A 113 -9.82 -20.98 -13.85
C ASP A 113 -9.43 -20.11 -12.64
N TYR A 114 -8.14 -19.82 -12.46
CA TYR A 114 -7.57 -19.21 -11.27
C TYR A 114 -7.44 -17.69 -11.34
N ILE A 115 -7.91 -17.02 -10.28
CA ILE A 115 -7.60 -15.63 -9.96
C ILE A 115 -7.45 -15.48 -8.44
N ASN A 116 -6.52 -14.64 -7.98
CA ASN A 116 -6.36 -14.34 -6.55
C ASN A 116 -7.49 -13.40 -6.06
N ALA A 117 -8.67 -13.98 -5.87
CA ALA A 117 -9.87 -13.30 -5.38
C ALA A 117 -10.75 -14.25 -4.56
N ASN A 118 -11.43 -13.74 -3.53
CA ASN A 118 -12.41 -14.50 -2.75
C ASN A 118 -13.77 -13.80 -2.73
N LEU A 119 -14.84 -14.58 -2.84
CA LEU A 119 -16.21 -14.15 -2.63
C LEU A 119 -16.53 -14.17 -1.13
N VAL A 120 -16.60 -12.99 -0.53
CA VAL A 120 -16.88 -12.78 0.89
C VAL A 120 -18.35 -12.47 1.07
N LYS A 121 -19.07 -13.29 1.85
CA LYS A 121 -20.53 -13.21 2.03
C LYS A 121 -20.86 -12.96 3.49
N MET A 122 -21.41 -11.78 3.80
CA MET A 122 -21.88 -11.43 5.14
C MET A 122 -23.40 -11.51 5.19
N GLY A 123 -23.91 -12.72 5.46
CA GLY A 123 -25.33 -13.05 5.41
C GLY A 123 -26.20 -12.13 6.27
N ARG A 124 -25.81 -11.91 7.53
CA ARG A 124 -26.51 -11.00 8.47
C ARG A 124 -26.62 -9.56 7.94
N ALA A 125 -25.59 -9.10 7.23
CA ALA A 125 -25.57 -7.77 6.62
C ALA A 125 -26.23 -7.73 5.24
N GLU A 126 -26.61 -8.88 4.65
CA GLU A 126 -26.97 -9.04 3.23
C GLU A 126 -25.92 -8.48 2.24
N ARG A 127 -24.65 -8.41 2.66
CA ARG A 127 -23.55 -7.88 1.85
C ARG A 127 -22.72 -8.99 1.21
N LYS A 128 -22.26 -8.73 -0.02
CA LYS A 128 -21.43 -9.62 -0.83
C LYS A 128 -20.32 -8.79 -1.46
N TYR A 129 -19.07 -9.21 -1.32
CA TYR A 129 -17.92 -8.55 -1.94
C TYR A 129 -17.02 -9.58 -2.61
N ILE A 130 -16.28 -9.14 -3.62
CA ILE A 130 -15.11 -9.88 -4.11
C ILE A 130 -13.87 -9.14 -3.66
N LEU A 131 -13.10 -9.73 -2.74
CA LEU A 131 -11.82 -9.18 -2.33
C LEU A 131 -10.69 -9.81 -3.15
N THR A 132 -9.92 -8.97 -3.85
CA THR A 132 -8.90 -9.39 -4.83
C THR A 132 -7.62 -8.55 -4.72
N GLN A 133 -6.51 -9.07 -5.24
CA GLN A 133 -5.26 -8.31 -5.35
C GLN A 133 -5.35 -7.22 -6.44
N GLY A 134 -4.48 -6.22 -6.39
CA GLY A 134 -4.32 -5.26 -7.48
C GLY A 134 -3.71 -5.94 -8.72
N PRO A 135 -4.36 -5.92 -9.90
CA PRO A 135 -3.96 -6.71 -11.06
C PRO A 135 -2.46 -6.70 -11.41
N LEU A 136 -1.93 -7.87 -11.74
CA LEU A 136 -0.66 -8.05 -12.46
C LEU A 136 -0.90 -7.79 -13.96
N VAL A 137 0.16 -7.56 -14.74
CA VAL A 137 0.04 -7.36 -16.21
C VAL A 137 -0.75 -8.51 -16.83
N ASP A 138 -0.32 -9.74 -16.53
CA ASP A 138 -0.87 -10.98 -17.08
C ASP A 138 -2.24 -11.36 -16.49
N THR A 139 -2.75 -10.60 -15.50
CA THR A 139 -4.07 -10.84 -14.88
C THR A 139 -5.07 -9.73 -15.12
N ILE A 140 -4.80 -8.76 -16.03
CA ILE A 140 -5.77 -7.71 -16.38
C ILE A 140 -7.00 -8.33 -17.05
N GLY A 141 -6.81 -9.23 -18.02
CA GLY A 141 -7.89 -10.00 -18.66
C GLY A 141 -8.72 -10.79 -17.67
N HIS A 142 -8.05 -11.55 -16.79
CA HIS A 142 -8.68 -12.33 -15.72
C HIS A 142 -9.54 -11.46 -14.78
N PHE A 143 -9.04 -10.27 -14.42
CA PHE A 143 -9.76 -9.33 -13.55
C PHE A 143 -11.06 -8.82 -14.19
N TRP A 144 -11.02 -8.38 -15.45
CA TRP A 144 -12.24 -7.93 -16.15
C TRP A 144 -13.18 -9.07 -16.48
N LEU A 145 -12.66 -10.27 -16.71
CA LEU A 145 -13.48 -11.46 -16.87
C LEU A 145 -14.27 -11.77 -15.59
N MET A 146 -13.61 -11.73 -14.43
CA MET A 146 -14.29 -11.84 -13.14
C MET A 146 -15.39 -10.78 -12.98
N VAL A 147 -15.11 -9.51 -13.29
CA VAL A 147 -16.11 -8.42 -13.26
C VAL A 147 -17.32 -8.75 -14.15
N TRP A 148 -17.08 -9.30 -15.35
CA TRP A 148 -18.13 -9.70 -16.29
C TRP A 148 -18.96 -10.89 -15.79
N GLU A 149 -18.30 -12.00 -15.44
CA GLU A 149 -18.95 -13.25 -15.02
C GLU A 149 -19.75 -13.06 -13.73
N GLN A 150 -19.19 -12.35 -12.76
CA GLN A 150 -19.80 -12.12 -11.45
C GLN A 150 -20.85 -10.99 -11.46
N LYS A 151 -21.13 -10.40 -12.63
CA LYS A 151 -22.10 -9.30 -12.82
C LYS A 151 -21.84 -8.10 -11.90
N THR A 152 -20.58 -7.83 -11.59
CA THR A 152 -20.16 -6.74 -10.72
C THR A 152 -20.59 -5.38 -11.30
N ARG A 153 -21.25 -4.55 -10.49
CA ARG A 153 -21.64 -3.17 -10.86
C ARG A 153 -20.56 -2.13 -10.53
N ALA A 154 -19.78 -2.34 -9.48
CA ALA A 154 -18.71 -1.42 -9.08
C ALA A 154 -17.40 -2.08 -8.64
N ILE A 155 -16.31 -1.35 -8.87
CA ILE A 155 -14.94 -1.68 -8.47
C ILE A 155 -14.47 -0.61 -7.48
N LEU A 156 -14.02 -1.02 -6.30
CA LEU A 156 -13.47 -0.14 -5.26
C LEU A 156 -11.96 -0.35 -5.21
N MET A 157 -11.22 0.63 -5.73
CA MET A 157 -9.75 0.66 -5.76
C MET A 157 -9.24 1.52 -4.62
N LEU A 158 -8.58 0.92 -3.63
CA LEU A 158 -8.16 1.59 -2.40
C LEU A 158 -6.64 1.86 -2.32
N ASN A 159 -5.95 1.90 -3.48
CA ASN A 159 -4.51 2.12 -3.58
C ASN A 159 -4.13 2.88 -4.86
N LYS A 160 -3.00 3.57 -4.84
CA LYS A 160 -2.38 4.10 -6.07
C LYS A 160 -1.69 2.98 -6.84
N LEU A 161 -1.53 3.15 -8.16
CA LEU A 161 -0.73 2.25 -9.01
C LEU A 161 0.71 2.10 -8.47
N MET A 162 1.31 3.22 -8.06
CA MET A 162 2.66 3.31 -7.48
C MET A 162 2.60 3.93 -6.07
N GLU A 163 3.17 3.27 -5.07
CA GLU A 163 3.26 3.78 -3.70
C GLU A 163 4.69 3.57 -3.16
N LYS A 164 5.28 4.58 -2.51
CA LYS A 164 6.69 4.54 -2.04
C LYS A 164 7.69 4.10 -3.15
N LYS A 165 7.41 4.49 -4.40
CA LYS A 165 8.13 4.10 -5.64
C LYS A 165 8.08 2.60 -6.00
N GLN A 166 7.14 1.84 -5.45
CA GLN A 166 6.93 0.42 -5.75
C GLN A 166 5.60 0.21 -6.51
N PRO A 167 5.55 -0.68 -7.52
CA PRO A 167 4.32 -1.01 -8.22
C PRO A 167 3.39 -1.85 -7.33
N LYS A 168 2.20 -1.32 -7.08
CA LYS A 168 1.19 -1.89 -6.17
C LYS A 168 -0.02 -2.43 -6.92
N CYS A 169 -0.30 -1.89 -8.10
CA CYS A 169 -1.33 -2.33 -9.03
C CYS A 169 -0.89 -1.89 -10.43
N HIS A 170 -1.09 -2.71 -11.46
CA HIS A 170 -0.92 -2.23 -12.83
C HIS A 170 -2.14 -1.43 -13.26
N LEU A 171 -1.95 -0.55 -14.24
CA LEU A 171 -3.04 0.16 -14.89
C LEU A 171 -3.89 -0.86 -15.63
N TYR A 172 -5.10 -1.11 -15.12
CA TYR A 172 -6.03 -2.10 -15.67
C TYR A 172 -7.20 -1.47 -16.43
N TRP A 173 -7.20 -0.15 -16.64
CA TRP A 173 -8.26 0.58 -17.34
C TRP A 173 -7.64 1.57 -18.35
N PRO A 174 -8.34 1.96 -19.43
CA PRO A 174 -7.81 2.95 -20.36
C PRO A 174 -7.82 4.36 -19.77
N GLU A 175 -6.74 5.11 -19.99
CA GLU A 175 -6.53 6.44 -19.39
C GLU A 175 -7.29 7.56 -20.10
N ARG A 176 -7.59 7.39 -21.40
CA ARG A 176 -8.32 8.36 -22.22
C ARG A 176 -9.73 7.87 -22.51
N LYS A 177 -10.65 8.83 -22.58
CA LYS A 177 -12.05 8.61 -22.97
C LYS A 177 -12.16 8.05 -24.39
N GLY A 178 -13.33 7.50 -24.71
CA GLY A 178 -13.73 7.17 -26.08
C GLY A 178 -13.42 5.73 -26.53
N PRO A 179 -14.18 5.20 -27.50
CA PRO A 179 -14.06 3.82 -27.96
C PRO A 179 -12.75 3.52 -28.69
N GLU A 180 -12.10 4.53 -29.26
CA GLU A 180 -10.79 4.41 -29.93
C GLU A 180 -9.64 4.16 -28.94
N ASN A 181 -9.79 4.62 -27.69
CA ASN A 181 -8.85 4.38 -26.60
C ASN A 181 -9.22 3.15 -25.75
N ALA A 182 -10.27 2.40 -26.11
CA ALA A 182 -10.75 1.27 -25.33
C ALA A 182 -9.68 0.18 -25.15
N LEU A 183 -9.54 -0.31 -23.91
CA LEU A 183 -8.67 -1.43 -23.58
C LEU A 183 -9.26 -2.71 -24.18
N LYS A 184 -8.51 -3.37 -25.06
CA LYS A 184 -8.90 -4.60 -25.75
C LYS A 184 -8.26 -5.81 -25.07
N LEU A 185 -9.09 -6.72 -24.59
CA LEU A 185 -8.70 -7.92 -23.83
C LEU A 185 -9.09 -9.14 -24.67
N ASN A 186 -8.30 -9.39 -25.71
CA ASN A 186 -8.62 -10.35 -26.77
C ASN A 186 -8.70 -11.80 -26.24
N GLU A 187 -7.85 -12.12 -25.27
CA GLU A 187 -7.72 -13.41 -24.60
C GLU A 187 -8.99 -13.81 -23.84
N VAL A 188 -9.72 -12.84 -23.28
CA VAL A 188 -11.03 -13.03 -22.63
C VAL A 188 -12.20 -12.47 -23.45
N LYS A 189 -11.95 -11.98 -24.67
CA LYS A 189 -12.92 -11.41 -25.60
C LYS A 189 -13.76 -10.27 -25.00
N LEU A 190 -13.12 -9.37 -24.25
CA LEU A 190 -13.73 -8.19 -23.64
C LEU A 190 -13.13 -6.89 -24.19
N THR A 191 -13.91 -5.81 -24.16
CA THR A 191 -13.39 -4.44 -24.28
C THR A 191 -13.89 -3.56 -23.13
N VAL A 192 -13.04 -2.64 -22.69
CA VAL A 192 -13.35 -1.65 -21.65
C VAL A 192 -13.18 -0.26 -22.25
N GLU A 193 -14.26 0.49 -22.39
CA GLU A 193 -14.31 1.86 -22.89
C GLU A 193 -14.46 2.83 -21.70
N PHE A 194 -13.67 3.91 -21.64
CA PHE A 194 -13.79 4.94 -20.59
C PHE A 194 -14.76 6.03 -21.04
N LEU A 195 -15.83 6.22 -20.26
CA LEU A 195 -16.93 7.13 -20.60
C LEU A 195 -16.71 8.51 -19.97
N HIS A 196 -16.64 8.59 -18.64
CA HIS A 196 -16.38 9.83 -17.90
C HIS A 196 -15.86 9.59 -16.49
N TRP A 197 -15.39 10.64 -15.84
CA TRP A 197 -15.01 10.63 -14.43
C TRP A 197 -15.54 11.85 -13.68
N THR A 198 -15.41 11.81 -12.37
CA THR A 198 -15.75 12.85 -11.40
C THR A 198 -14.66 12.85 -10.34
N GLU A 199 -13.99 13.99 -10.12
CA GLU A 199 -12.91 14.12 -9.14
C GLU A 199 -13.42 14.80 -7.86
N TYR A 200 -13.13 14.18 -6.72
CA TYR A 200 -13.41 14.68 -5.37
C TYR A 200 -12.09 14.89 -4.62
N LYS A 201 -12.13 15.43 -3.40
CA LYS A 201 -10.91 15.76 -2.66
C LYS A 201 -10.03 14.56 -2.29
N ASN A 202 -10.65 13.40 -2.07
CA ASN A 202 -9.98 12.20 -1.53
C ASN A 202 -10.05 10.97 -2.45
N PHE A 203 -10.84 11.04 -3.51
CA PHE A 203 -11.13 9.94 -4.41
C PHE A 203 -11.63 10.46 -5.75
N CYS A 204 -11.67 9.59 -6.74
CA CYS A 204 -12.36 9.85 -7.99
C CYS A 204 -13.27 8.70 -8.36
N VAL A 205 -14.30 8.99 -9.14
CA VAL A 205 -15.25 8.00 -9.66
C VAL A 205 -15.11 7.98 -11.17
N ARG A 206 -14.97 6.79 -11.78
CA ARG A 206 -14.90 6.60 -13.24
C ARG A 206 -16.02 5.68 -13.69
N TRP A 207 -16.55 5.94 -14.88
CA TRP A 207 -17.55 5.09 -15.53
C TRP A 207 -16.93 4.46 -16.77
N PHE A 208 -17.03 3.14 -16.84
CA PHE A 208 -16.58 2.33 -17.96
C PHE A 208 -17.75 1.60 -18.59
N LYS A 209 -17.71 1.42 -19.91
CA LYS A 209 -18.56 0.47 -20.61
C LYS A 209 -17.76 -0.79 -20.88
N LEU A 210 -18.14 -1.87 -20.20
CA LEU A 210 -17.58 -3.20 -20.38
C LEU A 210 -18.44 -3.95 -21.42
N THR A 211 -17.84 -4.30 -22.55
CA THR A 211 -18.51 -5.02 -23.65
C THR A 211 -17.93 -6.41 -23.80
N ASP A 212 -18.81 -7.40 -23.93
CA ASP A 212 -18.44 -8.78 -24.23
C ASP A 212 -18.58 -9.07 -25.72
N LEU A 213 -17.46 -9.38 -26.37
CA LEU A 213 -17.41 -9.60 -27.82
C LEU A 213 -18.01 -10.95 -28.26
N GLN A 214 -18.31 -11.85 -27.32
CA GLN A 214 -18.98 -13.11 -27.65
C GLN A 214 -20.51 -12.97 -27.70
N SER A 215 -21.12 -12.35 -26.69
CA SER A 215 -22.57 -12.12 -26.64
C SER A 215 -23.02 -10.79 -27.26
N ASN A 216 -22.07 -9.90 -27.59
CA ASN A 216 -22.31 -8.51 -27.99
C ASN A 216 -23.12 -7.68 -26.96
N GLN A 217 -23.18 -8.14 -25.70
CA GLN A 217 -23.79 -7.42 -24.61
C GLN A 217 -22.79 -6.46 -23.96
N ASN A 218 -23.28 -5.38 -23.36
CA ASN A 218 -22.47 -4.43 -22.62
C ASN A 218 -23.13 -4.00 -21.31
N ARG A 219 -22.32 -3.54 -20.35
CA ARG A 219 -22.75 -3.05 -19.03
C ARG A 219 -21.90 -1.85 -18.61
N ASN A 220 -22.50 -0.94 -17.86
CA ASN A 220 -21.77 0.16 -17.23
C ASN A 220 -21.18 -0.31 -15.90
N ILE A 221 -19.89 -0.05 -15.68
CA ILE A 221 -19.12 -0.40 -14.49
C ILE A 221 -18.61 0.89 -13.86
N ILE A 222 -18.81 1.06 -12.54
CA ILE A 222 -18.36 2.25 -11.81
C ILE A 222 -17.10 1.91 -11.01
N GLN A 223 -15.99 2.62 -11.24
CA GLN A 223 -14.78 2.50 -10.42
C GLN A 223 -14.71 3.64 -9.42
N PHE A 224 -14.78 3.32 -8.14
CA PHE A 224 -14.50 4.24 -7.03
C PHE A 224 -13.03 4.08 -6.62
N HIS A 225 -12.19 5.07 -6.91
CA HIS A 225 -10.75 5.02 -6.65
C HIS A 225 -10.36 6.00 -5.54
N TYR A 226 -10.06 5.49 -4.34
CA TYR A 226 -9.64 6.28 -3.20
C TYR A 226 -8.17 6.69 -3.35
N THR A 227 -7.91 7.96 -3.64
CA THR A 227 -6.59 8.46 -4.07
C THR A 227 -5.71 8.93 -2.91
N THR A 228 -6.27 9.21 -1.73
CA THR A 228 -5.49 9.76 -0.59
C THR A 228 -5.13 8.74 0.51
N TRP A 229 -5.46 7.45 0.37
CA TRP A 229 -5.18 6.43 1.39
C TRP A 229 -3.71 5.93 1.33
N PRO A 230 -2.89 6.16 2.37
CA PRO A 230 -1.48 5.73 2.38
C PRO A 230 -1.31 4.21 2.58
N ASP A 231 -0.27 3.64 1.97
CA ASP A 231 0.06 2.22 2.11
C ASP A 231 0.54 1.85 3.52
N PHE A 232 -0.05 0.79 4.08
CA PHE A 232 0.01 0.37 5.50
C PHE A 232 -0.47 1.41 6.53
N GLY A 233 -1.02 2.54 6.09
CA GLY A 233 -1.64 3.51 6.98
C GLY A 233 -3.17 3.45 6.95
N VAL A 234 -3.77 4.50 7.50
CA VAL A 234 -5.21 4.75 7.58
C VAL A 234 -5.57 6.02 6.83
N PRO A 235 -6.84 6.23 6.43
CA PRO A 235 -7.32 7.51 5.92
C PRO A 235 -7.05 8.63 6.93
N SER A 236 -6.80 9.84 6.46
CA SER A 236 -6.50 11.00 7.31
C SER A 236 -7.65 11.45 8.21
N SER A 237 -8.89 11.05 7.89
CA SER A 237 -10.08 11.32 8.68
C SER A 237 -11.14 10.23 8.48
N PRO A 238 -11.79 9.74 9.57
CA PRO A 238 -12.98 8.90 9.47
C PRO A 238 -14.08 9.54 8.61
N VAL A 239 -14.27 10.86 8.69
CA VAL A 239 -15.29 11.59 7.91
C VAL A 239 -15.04 11.48 6.41
N ALA A 240 -13.78 11.60 5.97
CA ALA A 240 -13.41 11.47 4.55
C ALA A 240 -13.59 10.03 4.04
N PHE A 241 -13.38 9.02 4.89
CA PHE A 241 -13.69 7.63 4.58
C PHE A 241 -15.22 7.40 4.51
N LEU A 242 -15.98 7.95 5.46
CA LEU A 242 -17.44 7.82 5.52
C LEU A 242 -18.12 8.52 4.35
N TYR A 243 -17.58 9.64 3.86
CA TYR A 243 -18.10 10.31 2.66
C TYR A 243 -17.88 9.44 1.41
N PHE A 244 -16.71 8.80 1.26
CA PHE A 244 -16.50 7.81 0.19
C PHE A 244 -17.45 6.61 0.31
N LEU A 245 -17.65 6.06 1.52
CA LEU A 245 -18.61 4.97 1.76
C LEU A 245 -20.04 5.38 1.43
N LYS A 246 -20.44 6.61 1.75
CA LYS A 246 -21.72 7.20 1.38
C LYS A 246 -21.88 7.21 -0.15
N GLU A 247 -20.95 7.77 -0.91
CA GLU A 247 -21.06 7.83 -2.37
C GLU A 247 -21.13 6.42 -3.01
N VAL A 248 -20.36 5.45 -2.49
CA VAL A 248 -20.47 4.05 -2.90
C VAL A 248 -21.89 3.50 -2.62
N ARG A 249 -22.43 3.68 -1.41
CA ARG A 249 -23.77 3.21 -1.04
C ARG A 249 -24.87 3.89 -1.88
N SER A 250 -24.80 5.21 -2.06
CA SER A 250 -25.75 6.00 -2.87
C SER A 250 -25.81 5.55 -4.34
N SER A 251 -24.74 4.93 -4.85
CA SER A 251 -24.71 4.39 -6.22
C SER A 251 -25.52 3.09 -6.39
N GLY A 252 -26.04 2.49 -5.32
CA GLY A 252 -26.74 1.19 -5.33
C GLY A 252 -25.83 -0.03 -5.59
N ALA A 253 -24.53 0.16 -5.78
CA ALA A 253 -23.62 -0.92 -6.18
C ALA A 253 -23.29 -1.95 -5.08
N LEU A 254 -23.81 -1.77 -3.86
CA LEU A 254 -23.70 -2.73 -2.75
C LEU A 254 -25.04 -3.44 -2.44
N ASP A 255 -26.09 -3.19 -3.25
CA ASP A 255 -27.44 -3.70 -2.97
C ASP A 255 -27.52 -5.23 -3.13
N PRO A 256 -28.37 -5.94 -2.35
CA PRO A 256 -28.38 -7.41 -2.34
C PRO A 256 -28.72 -8.06 -3.68
N ASN A 257 -29.38 -7.32 -4.58
CA ASN A 257 -29.81 -7.77 -5.91
C ASN A 257 -28.72 -7.63 -6.98
N GLU A 258 -27.66 -6.85 -6.71
CA GLU A 258 -26.54 -6.67 -7.63
C GLU A 258 -25.51 -7.80 -7.53
N GLY A 259 -24.66 -7.91 -8.55
CA GLY A 259 -23.44 -8.73 -8.45
C GLY A 259 -22.46 -8.11 -7.43
N PRO A 260 -21.68 -8.92 -6.70
CA PRO A 260 -20.80 -8.44 -5.64
C PRO A 260 -19.82 -7.38 -6.14
N ALA A 261 -19.69 -6.30 -5.39
CA ALA A 261 -18.70 -5.26 -5.67
C ALA A 261 -17.27 -5.82 -5.52
N VAL A 262 -16.39 -5.52 -6.47
CA VAL A 262 -14.98 -5.92 -6.42
C VAL A 262 -14.22 -4.89 -5.60
N VAL A 263 -13.66 -5.27 -4.47
CA VAL A 263 -12.89 -4.39 -3.57
C VAL A 263 -11.44 -4.84 -3.58
N HIS A 264 -10.52 -3.94 -3.95
CA HIS A 264 -9.10 -4.25 -3.98
C HIS A 264 -8.24 -3.13 -3.40
N CYS A 265 -7.04 -3.51 -3.03
CA CYS A 265 -5.92 -2.59 -2.82
C CYS A 265 -4.72 -3.21 -3.56
N SER A 266 -3.52 -3.23 -2.96
CA SER A 266 -2.42 -4.01 -3.54
C SER A 266 -2.56 -5.51 -3.29
N ALA A 267 -2.73 -5.93 -2.03
CA ALA A 267 -2.89 -7.34 -1.65
C ALA A 267 -4.36 -7.79 -1.49
N GLY A 268 -5.31 -6.85 -1.46
CA GLY A 268 -6.73 -7.17 -1.28
C GLY A 268 -7.13 -7.60 0.13
N ILE A 269 -6.37 -7.19 1.17
CA ILE A 269 -6.61 -7.63 2.56
C ILE A 269 -6.63 -6.49 3.59
N GLY A 270 -5.63 -5.60 3.63
CA GLY A 270 -5.55 -4.53 4.64
C GLY A 270 -6.66 -3.48 4.49
N ARG A 271 -6.46 -2.54 3.56
CA ARG A 271 -7.41 -1.44 3.26
C ARG A 271 -8.79 -1.95 2.82
N SER A 272 -8.80 -3.02 2.04
CA SER A 272 -10.03 -3.70 1.58
C SER A 272 -10.81 -4.34 2.75
N GLY A 273 -10.11 -4.98 3.70
CA GLY A 273 -10.70 -5.49 4.93
C GLY A 273 -11.25 -4.39 5.83
N THR A 274 -10.51 -3.27 5.97
CA THR A 274 -11.00 -2.06 6.67
C THR A 274 -12.31 -1.56 6.07
N PHE A 275 -12.41 -1.47 4.73
CA PHE A 275 -13.64 -1.03 4.07
C PHE A 275 -14.82 -1.98 4.34
N CYS A 276 -14.65 -3.28 4.09
CA CYS A 276 -15.72 -4.26 4.25
C CYS A 276 -16.16 -4.41 5.72
N LEU A 277 -15.24 -4.33 6.68
CA LEU A 277 -15.59 -4.36 8.11
C LEU A 277 -16.48 -3.17 8.49
N VAL A 278 -16.08 -1.96 8.11
CA VAL A 278 -16.84 -0.75 8.46
C VAL A 278 -18.22 -0.74 7.77
N ASP A 279 -18.31 -1.11 6.49
CA ASP A 279 -19.61 -1.23 5.81
C ASP A 279 -20.53 -2.25 6.50
N CYS A 280 -20.01 -3.47 6.76
CA CYS A 280 -20.79 -4.51 7.42
C CYS A 280 -21.23 -4.14 8.83
N CYS A 281 -20.33 -3.63 9.68
CA CYS A 281 -20.70 -3.20 11.03
C CYS A 281 -21.76 -2.09 10.99
N LEU A 282 -21.65 -1.11 10.08
CA LEU A 282 -22.65 -0.03 9.98
C LEU A 282 -24.01 -0.52 9.47
N VAL A 283 -24.07 -1.54 8.59
CA VAL A 283 -25.35 -2.19 8.22
C VAL A 283 -25.93 -2.98 9.39
N LEU A 284 -25.10 -3.74 10.11
CA LEU A 284 -25.53 -4.55 11.24
C LEU A 284 -26.01 -3.69 12.42
N VAL A 285 -25.35 -2.55 12.69
CA VAL A 285 -25.79 -1.63 13.75
C VAL A 285 -27.15 -1.01 13.44
N ASP A 286 -27.48 -0.82 12.17
CA ASP A 286 -28.80 -0.33 11.75
C ASP A 286 -29.89 -1.41 11.81
N LYS A 287 -29.56 -2.66 11.43
CA LYS A 287 -30.48 -3.81 11.45
C LYS A 287 -30.72 -4.41 12.84
N GLU A 288 -29.64 -4.65 13.58
CA GLU A 288 -29.63 -5.40 14.84
C GLU A 288 -29.56 -4.47 16.07
N GLY A 289 -29.21 -3.19 15.88
CA GLY A 289 -29.00 -2.22 16.95
C GLY A 289 -27.56 -2.26 17.50
N VAL A 290 -27.02 -1.08 17.87
CA VAL A 290 -25.59 -0.93 18.21
C VAL A 290 -25.09 -1.93 19.25
N ASN A 291 -25.84 -2.10 20.34
CA ASN A 291 -25.47 -2.95 21.47
C ASN A 291 -25.43 -4.46 21.17
N ASN A 292 -25.90 -4.90 19.99
CA ASN A 292 -25.91 -6.30 19.57
C ASN A 292 -24.77 -6.64 18.59
N VAL A 293 -23.99 -5.66 18.15
CA VAL A 293 -22.89 -5.84 17.18
C VAL A 293 -21.54 -5.83 17.88
N SER A 294 -20.73 -6.87 17.67
CA SER A 294 -19.30 -6.91 18.01
C SER A 294 -18.46 -6.74 16.75
N VAL A 295 -17.59 -5.74 16.72
CA VAL A 295 -16.70 -5.47 15.58
C VAL A 295 -15.70 -6.61 15.38
N GLN A 296 -15.20 -7.21 16.47
CA GLN A 296 -14.29 -8.35 16.41
C GLN A 296 -14.96 -9.58 15.77
N GLU A 297 -16.19 -9.92 16.18
CA GLU A 297 -16.90 -11.09 15.63
C GLU A 297 -17.25 -10.90 14.14
N VAL A 298 -17.59 -9.68 13.70
CA VAL A 298 -17.75 -9.37 12.26
C VAL A 298 -16.43 -9.54 11.51
N LEU A 299 -15.28 -9.17 12.10
CA LEU A 299 -13.97 -9.40 11.49
C LEU A 299 -13.59 -10.89 11.46
N TYR A 300 -13.96 -11.69 12.47
CA TYR A 300 -13.81 -13.14 12.45
C TYR A 300 -14.64 -13.77 11.32
N GLU A 301 -15.92 -13.40 11.18
CA GLU A 301 -16.79 -13.82 10.09
C GLU A 301 -16.18 -13.50 8.71
N LEU A 302 -15.70 -12.26 8.51
CA LEU A 302 -15.05 -11.83 7.26
C LEU A 302 -13.76 -12.63 6.96
N ARG A 303 -12.91 -12.85 7.98
CA ARG A 303 -11.63 -13.57 7.84
C ARG A 303 -11.77 -15.07 7.54
N ARG A 304 -12.96 -15.66 7.71
CA ARG A 304 -13.24 -17.02 7.22
C ARG A 304 -13.13 -17.12 5.70
N TYR A 305 -13.56 -16.08 4.97
CA TYR A 305 -13.57 -16.10 3.52
C TYR A 305 -12.25 -15.68 2.87
N ARG A 306 -11.47 -14.79 3.49
CA ARG A 306 -10.13 -14.39 3.00
C ARG A 306 -9.21 -14.11 4.18
N MET A 307 -8.00 -14.63 4.12
CA MET A 307 -6.98 -14.45 5.16
C MET A 307 -6.59 -12.97 5.37
N GLY A 308 -6.09 -12.66 6.57
CA GLY A 308 -5.32 -11.43 6.82
C GLY A 308 -6.06 -10.09 6.64
N LEU A 309 -7.39 -10.08 6.58
CA LEU A 309 -8.18 -8.86 6.46
C LEU A 309 -7.89 -7.92 7.65
N ILE A 310 -7.60 -6.65 7.38
CA ILE A 310 -6.95 -5.71 8.33
C ILE A 310 -5.54 -6.20 8.70
N GLN A 311 -4.53 -5.38 8.37
CA GLN A 311 -3.10 -5.76 8.40
C GLN A 311 -2.31 -5.12 9.54
N THR A 312 -2.87 -4.14 10.24
CA THR A 312 -2.22 -3.45 11.37
C THR A 312 -3.22 -3.14 12.48
N ALA A 313 -2.73 -2.99 13.71
CA ALA A 313 -3.51 -2.50 14.84
C ALA A 313 -4.12 -1.11 14.54
N ASP A 314 -3.38 -0.22 13.87
CA ASP A 314 -3.87 1.10 13.45
C ASP A 314 -5.08 1.00 12.51
N GLN A 315 -5.11 0.03 11.60
CA GLN A 315 -6.27 -0.20 10.72
C GLN A 315 -7.48 -0.72 11.50
N LEU A 316 -7.28 -1.55 12.54
CA LEU A 316 -8.35 -2.00 13.42
C LEU A 316 -8.89 -0.82 14.26
N TYR A 317 -8.01 -0.04 14.88
CA TYR A 317 -8.34 1.19 15.60
C TYR A 317 -9.17 2.15 14.73
N PHE A 318 -8.70 2.42 13.51
CA PHE A 318 -9.42 3.26 12.56
C PHE A 318 -10.79 2.68 12.17
N SER A 319 -10.92 1.36 12.00
CA SER A 319 -12.23 0.74 11.77
C SER A 319 -13.21 1.05 12.90
N TYR A 320 -12.80 0.95 14.17
CA TYR A 320 -13.65 1.36 15.29
C TYR A 320 -14.01 2.85 15.24
N GLN A 321 -13.04 3.74 14.99
CA GLN A 321 -13.30 5.17 14.86
C GLN A 321 -14.33 5.47 13.75
N ALA A 322 -14.17 4.85 12.58
CA ALA A 322 -15.08 5.02 11.45
C ALA A 322 -16.48 4.43 11.71
N ILE A 323 -16.59 3.35 12.49
CA ILE A 323 -17.88 2.80 12.91
C ILE A 323 -18.56 3.75 13.91
N ILE A 324 -17.86 4.18 14.97
CA ILE A 324 -18.40 5.07 16.01
C ILE A 324 -18.87 6.40 15.41
N GLU A 325 -18.10 6.97 14.49
CA GLU A 325 -18.46 8.21 13.79
C GLU A 325 -19.56 7.97 12.75
N GLY A 326 -19.53 6.84 12.04
CA GLY A 326 -20.54 6.47 11.04
C GLY A 326 -21.94 6.25 11.63
N ILE A 327 -22.03 5.72 12.86
CA ILE A 327 -23.28 5.58 13.62
C ILE A 327 -23.96 6.94 13.83
N LYS A 328 -23.17 8.01 13.99
CA LYS A 328 -23.62 9.39 14.20
C LYS A 328 -23.93 10.04 12.85
N LEU A 329 -22.96 10.08 11.94
CA LEU A 329 -23.05 10.84 10.67
C LEU A 329 -24.02 10.26 9.64
N LEU A 330 -24.13 8.93 9.49
CA LEU A 330 -25.02 8.35 8.48
C LEU A 330 -26.52 8.47 8.82
N LYS A 331 -26.84 8.94 10.03
CA LYS A 331 -28.20 9.31 10.46
C LYS A 331 -28.46 10.82 10.39
N ASP A 332 -27.42 11.64 10.19
CA ASP A 332 -27.57 13.08 10.00
C ASP A 332 -27.97 13.40 8.56
N GLN A 333 -29.16 13.98 8.39
CA GLN A 333 -29.67 14.45 7.11
C GLN A 333 -28.75 15.49 6.46
N LYS A 334 -28.02 16.30 7.24
CA LYS A 334 -27.04 17.26 6.69
C LYS A 334 -25.88 16.55 6.02
N PHE A 335 -25.32 15.53 6.66
CA PHE A 335 -24.27 14.70 6.08
C PHE A 335 -24.77 13.92 4.84
N MET A 336 -25.97 13.35 4.93
CA MET A 336 -26.57 12.59 3.82
C MET A 336 -26.95 13.48 2.63
N ASN A 337 -27.31 14.75 2.84
CA ASN A 337 -27.58 15.73 1.76
C ASN A 337 -26.34 16.51 1.31
N TYR A 338 -25.21 16.41 2.01
CA TYR A 338 -23.97 17.10 1.63
C TYR A 338 -23.35 16.51 0.36
N ASN A 339 -23.08 17.37 -0.62
CA ASN A 339 -22.30 17.05 -1.81
C ASN A 339 -20.98 17.84 -1.75
N GLU A 340 -19.85 17.15 -1.77
CA GLU A 340 -18.53 17.82 -1.86
C GLU A 340 -18.39 18.52 -3.23
N VAL A 341 -17.61 19.61 -3.27
CA VAL A 341 -17.35 20.33 -4.51
C VAL A 341 -16.59 19.40 -5.46
N VAL A 342 -17.22 19.06 -6.58
CA VAL A 342 -16.63 18.28 -7.66
C VAL A 342 -15.65 19.15 -8.44
N TYR A 343 -14.40 18.69 -8.54
CA TYR A 343 -13.39 19.31 -9.39
C TYR A 343 -13.46 18.70 -10.79
N ASN A 344 -14.49 19.06 -11.55
CA ASN A 344 -14.53 18.76 -12.98
C ASN A 344 -13.31 19.42 -13.63
N SER A 345 -12.29 18.62 -13.94
CA SER A 345 -11.11 19.10 -14.66
C SER A 345 -11.59 19.61 -16.02
N VAL A 346 -11.25 20.85 -16.36
CA VAL A 346 -11.71 21.51 -17.58
C VAL A 346 -11.29 20.67 -18.78
N GLU A 347 -12.27 20.10 -19.48
CA GLU A 347 -12.04 19.43 -20.76
C GLU A 347 -12.04 20.48 -21.87
N ASP A 348 -10.87 21.08 -22.11
CA ASP A 348 -10.38 21.37 -23.47
C ASP A 348 -8.98 22.00 -23.40
N HIS A 349 -7.99 21.25 -23.89
CA HIS A 349 -6.79 21.69 -24.64
C HIS A 349 -5.80 20.51 -24.75
N CYS A 350 -6.18 19.52 -25.56
CA CYS A 350 -5.28 18.45 -26.02
C CYS A 350 -5.39 18.23 -27.54
N GLN A 351 -5.50 19.33 -28.29
CA GLN A 351 -5.28 19.35 -29.74
C GLN A 351 -4.45 20.58 -30.11
N GLN A 352 -3.36 20.33 -30.84
CA GLN A 352 -2.50 21.31 -31.53
C GLN A 352 -1.81 22.36 -30.65
N ASN A 353 -0.61 22.02 -30.18
CA ASN A 353 0.60 22.67 -30.68
C ASN A 353 1.85 21.83 -30.33
N ASP A 354 2.48 21.25 -31.36
CA ASP A 354 3.89 20.85 -31.29
C ASP A 354 4.75 22.11 -31.36
N GLU A 355 5.00 22.76 -30.22
CA GLU A 355 6.13 23.68 -30.08
C GLU A 355 6.69 23.61 -28.65
N CYS A 356 7.90 23.06 -28.52
CA CYS A 356 8.53 22.82 -27.23
C CYS A 356 9.26 24.08 -26.76
N SER A 357 8.61 24.91 -25.93
CA SER A 357 9.25 26.04 -25.26
C SER A 357 9.69 25.68 -23.84
N LEU A 358 11.02 25.62 -23.66
CA LEU A 358 11.66 25.52 -22.34
C LEU A 358 11.91 26.92 -21.79
N ASP A 359 10.94 27.49 -21.07
CA ASP A 359 11.23 28.61 -20.15
C ASP A 359 10.13 28.79 -19.08
N GLU A 360 10.17 27.96 -18.04
CA GLU A 360 9.64 28.36 -16.73
C GLU A 360 10.80 28.36 -15.73
N THR A 361 11.20 29.55 -15.29
CA THR A 361 12.23 29.70 -14.25
C THR A 361 11.62 29.35 -12.90
N PRO A 362 12.26 28.47 -12.09
CA PRO A 362 11.70 28.08 -10.80
C PRO A 362 11.69 29.29 -9.83
N PRO A 363 10.66 29.42 -8.99
CA PRO A 363 10.56 30.54 -8.05
C PRO A 363 11.75 30.57 -7.07
N PRO A 364 12.20 31.75 -6.64
CA PRO A 364 13.39 31.90 -5.82
C PRO A 364 13.25 31.22 -4.46
N LEU A 365 14.31 30.50 -4.06
CA LEU A 365 14.40 29.89 -2.73
C LEU A 365 14.42 30.96 -1.62
N PRO A 366 13.81 30.71 -0.46
CA PRO A 366 13.81 31.66 0.66
C PRO A 366 15.24 31.91 1.20
N PRO A 367 15.49 33.07 1.84
CA PRO A 367 16.83 33.42 2.32
C PRO A 367 17.38 32.41 3.34
N ARG A 368 18.60 31.90 3.10
CA ARG A 368 19.32 31.10 4.08
C ARG A 368 19.91 31.99 5.17
N THR A 369 19.33 31.99 6.36
CA THR A 369 19.95 32.59 7.54
C THR A 369 20.98 31.63 8.17
N HIS A 370 22.25 32.01 7.98
CA HIS A 370 23.46 31.59 8.70
C HIS A 370 23.89 30.11 8.71
N SER A 371 25.11 29.94 8.17
CA SER A 371 25.89 28.70 8.11
C SER A 371 26.24 28.11 9.47
N LEU A 372 26.20 26.77 9.55
CA LEU A 372 27.08 26.03 10.46
C LEU A 372 28.53 26.11 9.95
N LEU A 373 29.49 26.31 10.84
CA LEU A 373 30.91 26.00 10.62
C LEU A 373 31.46 25.10 11.75
N PRO A 374 32.52 24.30 11.51
CA PRO A 374 32.88 23.15 12.35
C PRO A 374 34.28 23.22 13.00
N MET A 375 34.69 22.12 13.68
CA MET A 375 35.99 21.87 14.35
C MET A 375 36.17 22.65 15.68
N ALA A 376 36.92 22.26 16.72
CA ALA A 376 37.56 21.02 17.23
C ALA A 376 37.90 21.28 18.74
N GLY A 377 38.42 20.40 19.60
CA GLY A 377 38.85 18.99 19.55
C GLY A 377 39.84 18.70 20.72
N SER A 378 39.96 17.45 21.17
CA SER A 378 40.67 17.02 22.42
C SER A 378 40.01 17.51 23.73
N GLY A 379 40.16 16.86 24.90
CA GLY A 379 40.97 15.68 25.26
C GLY A 379 40.32 14.85 26.39
N ALA A 380 41.14 14.08 27.12
CA ALA A 380 40.69 13.01 28.02
C ALA A 380 40.42 13.42 29.49
N ASP A 381 39.69 12.54 30.18
CA ASP A 381 39.53 12.43 31.64
C ASP A 381 38.78 13.58 32.38
N GLY A 382 38.30 13.28 33.59
CA GLY A 382 37.73 14.28 34.51
C GLY A 382 36.24 14.12 34.83
N SER A 383 35.93 13.21 35.76
CA SER A 383 34.73 13.31 36.60
C SER A 383 34.69 14.67 37.32
N LEU A 384 33.51 15.29 37.47
CA LEU A 384 33.19 16.01 38.71
C LEU A 384 31.67 16.17 38.93
N ARG A 385 31.28 16.02 40.19
CA ARG A 385 29.90 16.10 40.70
C ARG A 385 29.57 17.53 41.20
N LEU A 386 28.31 17.65 41.65
CA LEU A 386 27.69 18.57 42.63
C LEU A 386 27.06 19.84 42.03
N ASN A 387 25.94 20.39 42.54
CA ASN A 387 25.23 20.09 43.80
C ASN A 387 23.71 20.38 43.72
N LEU A 388 22.98 20.08 44.81
CA LEU A 388 21.52 20.10 44.94
C LEU A 388 20.94 21.46 45.41
N ALA A 389 19.60 21.60 45.26
CA ALA A 389 18.68 22.64 45.75
C ALA A 389 18.60 23.96 44.94
N GLY A 390 17.41 24.52 44.65
CA GLY A 390 16.06 23.98 44.78
C GLY A 390 14.98 25.08 44.77
N ASN A 391 13.95 24.98 43.91
CA ASN A 391 12.61 25.51 44.20
C ASN A 391 11.52 25.03 43.23
N ASN A 392 10.28 25.08 43.73
CA ASN A 392 9.05 24.50 43.20
C ASN A 392 8.61 24.85 41.75
N SER A 393 7.87 23.87 41.19
CA SER A 393 6.59 24.01 40.47
C SER A 393 6.53 23.90 38.93
N GLN A 394 5.48 23.18 38.52
CA GLN A 394 4.86 23.03 37.19
C GLN A 394 5.61 22.20 36.13
N GLY A 395 5.02 21.06 35.80
CA GLY A 395 5.48 20.16 34.75
C GLY A 395 5.15 20.66 33.35
N LYS A 396 6.01 20.32 32.38
CA LYS A 396 5.76 20.56 30.96
C LYS A 396 5.13 19.31 30.33
N PRO A 397 3.97 19.40 29.67
CA PRO A 397 3.32 18.26 29.05
C PRO A 397 4.07 17.79 27.79
N LEU A 398 3.88 16.51 27.46
CA LEU A 398 4.25 15.92 26.17
C LEU A 398 3.57 16.69 25.00
N PRO A 399 4.19 16.71 23.80
CA PRO A 399 3.62 17.42 22.66
C PRO A 399 2.25 16.86 22.28
N LYS A 400 1.24 17.75 22.22
CA LYS A 400 -0.11 17.40 21.78
C LYS A 400 -0.11 17.08 20.28
N ILE A 401 -0.66 15.92 19.93
CA ILE A 401 -1.08 15.60 18.55
C ILE A 401 -2.30 16.48 18.23
N PRO A 402 -2.49 16.98 16.98
CA PRO A 402 -3.67 17.77 16.63
C PRO A 402 -4.96 17.01 16.90
N ALA A 403 -5.97 17.71 17.42
CA ALA A 403 -7.30 17.14 17.60
C ALA A 403 -7.91 16.75 16.24
N SER A 404 -8.76 15.73 16.25
CA SER A 404 -9.61 15.39 15.11
C SER A 404 -10.50 16.59 14.77
N VAL A 405 -10.33 17.13 13.55
CA VAL A 405 -11.15 18.23 13.04
C VAL A 405 -12.62 17.81 13.09
N SER A 406 -13.41 18.54 13.88
CA SER A 406 -14.84 18.23 14.01
C SER A 406 -15.54 18.44 12.67
N PHE A 407 -16.62 17.69 12.39
CA PHE A 407 -17.44 17.89 11.19
C PHE A 407 -17.79 19.39 11.00
N ASN A 408 -18.11 20.10 12.09
CA ASN A 408 -18.42 21.54 12.07
C ASN A 408 -17.26 22.46 11.66
N GLU A 409 -15.99 22.11 11.94
CA GLU A 409 -14.84 22.97 11.60
C GLU A 409 -14.53 22.99 10.10
N LEU A 410 -15.05 22.02 9.33
CA LEU A 410 -15.02 22.03 7.87
C LEU A 410 -16.08 22.96 7.24
N TYR A 411 -16.97 23.55 8.04
CA TYR A 411 -18.09 24.41 7.58
C TYR A 411 -18.02 25.87 8.08
N ALA A 412 -16.88 26.37 8.55
CA ALA A 412 -16.74 27.81 8.75
C ALA A 412 -16.79 28.50 7.37
N PRO A 413 -17.81 29.33 7.06
CA PRO A 413 -17.78 30.10 5.82
C PRO A 413 -16.76 31.22 5.97
N ASP A 414 -15.84 31.35 5.00
CA ASP A 414 -15.01 32.55 4.82
C ASP A 414 -15.91 33.74 4.45
N ASN A 415 -16.56 34.32 5.45
CA ASN A 415 -17.47 35.44 5.31
C ASN A 415 -16.92 36.70 6.00
N ASP A 416 -15.65 37.00 5.72
CA ASP A 416 -15.01 38.27 6.04
C ASP A 416 -14.35 38.88 4.78
N LYS A 417 -15.19 39.20 3.79
CA LYS A 417 -14.84 40.16 2.74
C LYS A 417 -14.87 41.58 3.34
N ASN A 418 -13.85 41.95 4.12
CA ASN A 418 -13.45 43.35 4.37
C ASN A 418 -12.16 43.48 5.20
N ASN A 419 -11.01 42.98 4.70
CA ASN A 419 -9.70 43.58 5.04
C ASN A 419 -8.55 43.24 4.07
N LYS A 420 -8.76 43.50 2.77
CA LYS A 420 -7.68 43.53 1.78
C LYS A 420 -7.57 44.93 1.16
N ASP A 421 -7.16 45.92 1.95
CA ASP A 421 -6.74 47.25 1.44
C ASP A 421 -6.00 48.09 2.51
N ALA A 422 -5.01 47.50 3.20
CA ALA A 422 -4.26 48.20 4.26
C ALA A 422 -2.74 47.90 4.30
N LEU A 423 -2.11 47.58 3.15
CA LEU A 423 -0.63 47.54 3.06
C LEU A 423 -0.05 47.79 1.64
N ASN A 424 -0.77 48.50 0.77
CA ASN A 424 -0.33 48.72 -0.62
C ASN A 424 -0.30 50.20 -1.04
N ASN A 425 -0.21 51.12 -0.07
CA ASN A 425 -0.23 52.55 -0.32
C ASN A 425 0.87 53.32 0.43
N PHE A 426 2.12 52.85 0.30
CA PHE A 426 3.31 53.68 0.45
C PHE A 426 4.35 53.30 -0.60
N ILE A 427 4.99 54.33 -1.17
CA ILE A 427 6.04 54.25 -2.20
C ILE A 427 5.55 53.82 -3.60
N ASN A 428 4.86 54.76 -4.25
CA ASN A 428 4.92 54.85 -5.70
C ASN A 428 5.10 56.32 -6.11
N LYS A 429 6.33 56.83 -5.95
CA LYS A 429 6.73 58.16 -6.45
C LYS A 429 8.24 58.28 -6.62
N GLU A 430 8.76 57.81 -7.75
CA GLU A 430 9.51 58.65 -8.69
C GLU A 430 9.86 57.86 -9.96
N ARG A 431 10.02 58.57 -11.07
CA ARG A 431 10.14 58.01 -12.42
C ARG A 431 11.14 58.87 -13.19
N ASN A 432 12.24 58.28 -13.68
CA ASN A 432 12.77 58.56 -15.01
C ASN A 432 13.79 57.51 -15.49
N PRO A 433 14.05 57.41 -16.80
CA PRO A 433 14.68 56.25 -17.44
C PRO A 433 16.16 56.49 -17.81
N ASP A 434 16.84 55.46 -18.32
CA ASP A 434 17.53 55.55 -19.63
C ASP A 434 18.09 54.21 -20.19
N THR A 435 18.37 54.24 -21.51
CA THR A 435 19.28 53.40 -22.35
C THR A 435 18.98 51.93 -22.76
N ASN A 436 18.46 51.80 -23.99
CA ASN A 436 19.01 51.05 -25.16
C ASN A 436 19.32 49.52 -25.14
N ILE A 437 18.43 48.77 -25.82
CA ILE A 437 18.67 48.02 -27.10
C ILE A 437 20.03 47.31 -27.32
N THR A 438 20.00 45.99 -27.55
CA THR A 438 20.49 45.35 -28.81
C THR A 438 20.13 43.86 -28.92
N HIS A 439 19.66 43.43 -30.10
CA HIS A 439 19.47 42.02 -30.46
C HIS A 439 20.75 41.39 -31.03
N ARG A 440 20.98 40.09 -30.77
CA ARG A 440 21.69 39.20 -31.71
C ARG A 440 21.25 37.72 -31.58
N PRO A 441 21.40 36.89 -32.63
CA PRO A 441 20.65 35.64 -32.79
C PRO A 441 21.38 34.38 -32.29
N LEU A 442 20.60 33.31 -32.12
CA LEU A 442 21.07 31.95 -31.77
C LEU A 442 21.77 31.25 -32.96
N PRO A 443 22.83 30.45 -32.71
CA PRO A 443 23.40 29.53 -33.70
C PRO A 443 22.59 28.20 -33.80
N PRO A 444 22.69 27.46 -34.93
CA PRO A 444 21.74 26.40 -35.28
C PRO A 444 22.10 24.98 -34.77
N LEU A 445 21.08 24.11 -34.75
CA LEU A 445 21.18 22.67 -34.56
C LEU A 445 21.64 21.95 -35.86
N PRO A 446 22.43 20.86 -35.80
CA PRO A 446 22.72 20.00 -36.96
C PRO A 446 21.69 18.87 -37.15
N THR A 447 21.46 18.47 -38.40
CA THR A 447 20.54 17.40 -38.82
C THR A 447 21.25 16.18 -39.43
N GLN A 448 20.70 14.99 -39.12
CA GLN A 448 20.60 13.71 -39.88
C GLN A 448 21.71 13.12 -40.79
N ASN A 449 21.75 11.77 -40.78
CA ASN A 449 22.22 10.80 -41.81
C ASN A 449 23.77 10.61 -41.95
N SER A 450 24.33 9.44 -42.32
CA SER A 450 23.80 8.17 -42.88
C SER A 450 24.73 6.94 -42.68
N LEU A 451 24.12 5.73 -42.62
CA LEU A 451 24.51 4.41 -43.22
C LEU A 451 25.96 3.86 -43.19
N ASP A 452 26.14 2.65 -42.63
CA ASP A 452 26.35 1.35 -43.32
C ASP A 452 26.46 0.22 -42.25
N ARG A 453 25.87 -0.99 -42.30
CA ARG A 453 25.57 -2.02 -43.32
C ARG A 453 26.63 -3.13 -43.41
N VAL A 454 26.41 -4.25 -42.69
CA VAL A 454 26.78 -5.62 -43.13
C VAL A 454 25.67 -6.58 -42.70
N HIS A 455 25.41 -7.57 -43.53
CA HIS A 455 24.37 -8.60 -43.44
C HIS A 455 25.10 -9.94 -43.62
N GLU A 456 24.74 -10.99 -42.87
CA GLU A 456 24.71 -12.37 -43.38
C GLU A 456 24.02 -13.29 -42.36
N SER A 457 23.48 -14.38 -42.86
CA SER A 457 22.60 -15.33 -42.17
C SER A 457 22.99 -16.76 -42.55
N ASP A 458 22.20 -17.73 -42.08
CA ASP A 458 22.21 -19.14 -42.47
C ASP A 458 23.36 -19.96 -41.82
N SER A 459 23.22 -21.25 -41.50
CA SER A 459 22.02 -22.06 -41.21
C SER A 459 22.49 -23.38 -40.52
N ASP A 460 21.53 -24.28 -40.31
CA ASP A 460 21.68 -25.75 -40.21
C ASP A 460 21.48 -26.42 -38.84
N GLU A 461 20.95 -27.63 -38.98
CA GLU A 461 20.22 -28.42 -38.01
C GLU A 461 21.17 -29.33 -37.20
N ASN A 462 20.68 -29.90 -36.10
CA ASN A 462 20.60 -31.36 -35.95
C ASN A 462 19.78 -31.75 -34.72
N ASN A 463 19.04 -32.85 -34.86
CA ASN A 463 18.46 -33.62 -33.76
C ASN A 463 19.58 -34.30 -32.95
N ASP A 464 19.34 -34.65 -31.70
CA ASP A 464 18.92 -36.02 -31.37
C ASP A 464 18.44 -36.15 -29.92
N SER A 465 17.67 -37.21 -29.69
CA SER A 465 17.12 -37.63 -28.41
C SER A 465 18.19 -38.22 -27.48
N ASP A 466 17.84 -38.45 -26.22
CA ASP A 466 17.62 -39.83 -25.75
C ASP A 466 17.05 -39.87 -24.32
N GLU A 467 16.45 -41.02 -24.00
CA GLU A 467 15.56 -41.27 -22.87
C GLU A 467 16.28 -41.90 -21.67
N ASP A 468 15.60 -41.86 -20.52
CA ASP A 468 15.55 -42.86 -19.43
C ASP A 468 16.78 -43.73 -19.10
N SER A 469 17.17 -43.73 -17.81
CA SER A 469 16.86 -44.86 -16.92
C SER A 469 17.29 -44.62 -15.47
N ASP A 470 16.46 -45.07 -14.54
CA ASP A 470 16.86 -45.36 -13.17
C ASP A 470 17.73 -46.63 -13.14
N ASP A 471 18.70 -46.71 -12.24
CA ASP A 471 18.93 -47.98 -11.54
C ASP A 471 19.54 -47.80 -10.15
N ILE A 472 19.05 -48.61 -9.22
CA ILE A 472 19.45 -48.64 -7.81
C ILE A 472 20.47 -49.76 -7.62
N ASN A 473 21.53 -49.52 -6.86
CA ASN A 473 22.18 -50.58 -6.09
C ASN A 473 22.62 -50.01 -4.73
N ASP A 474 22.07 -50.59 -3.67
CA ASP A 474 22.66 -50.58 -2.35
C ASP A 474 23.86 -51.55 -2.35
N ASP A 475 24.88 -51.26 -1.53
CA ASP A 475 25.57 -52.28 -0.74
C ASP A 475 26.35 -51.58 0.39
N GLU A 476 26.22 -52.12 1.60
CA GLU A 476 26.95 -51.73 2.80
C GLU A 476 28.33 -52.41 2.81
N ASP A 477 29.35 -51.83 3.47
CA ASP A 477 30.34 -52.62 4.23
C ASP A 477 31.23 -51.73 5.12
N ASP A 478 31.74 -52.33 6.20
CA ASP A 478 32.31 -51.68 7.38
C ASP A 478 33.79 -51.24 7.29
N ASP A 479 34.14 -50.19 8.05
CA ASP A 479 35.52 -49.89 8.46
C ASP A 479 35.85 -50.64 9.78
N GLU A 480 36.80 -51.59 9.77
CA GLU A 480 37.57 -51.98 10.97
C GLU A 480 39.05 -51.61 10.83
N ASP A 481 39.64 -51.19 11.95
CA ASP A 481 40.94 -50.49 12.04
C ASP A 481 42.11 -51.42 12.44
N ALA A 482 43.32 -50.89 12.20
CA ALA A 482 44.59 -51.19 12.84
C ALA A 482 45.43 -52.40 12.39
N GLY A 483 46.69 -52.11 12.01
CA GLY A 483 47.81 -52.99 12.34
C GLY A 483 49.08 -52.88 11.49
N ASN A 484 50.09 -52.16 12.00
CA ASN A 484 51.54 -52.39 11.76
C ASN A 484 52.11 -52.26 10.31
N GLU A 485 53.41 -52.07 10.06
CA GLU A 485 54.54 -51.43 10.79
C GLU A 485 55.71 -51.32 9.77
N LEU A 486 56.56 -50.29 9.87
CA LEU A 486 57.96 -50.28 9.38
C LEU A 486 58.20 -50.42 7.83
N ASN A 487 59.38 -50.14 7.25
CA ASN A 487 60.36 -49.06 7.42
C ASN A 487 61.34 -49.10 6.19
N GLU A 488 62.02 -47.98 5.87
CA GLU A 488 63.31 -47.89 5.12
C GLU A 488 63.44 -48.44 3.66
N ASN A 489 63.77 -47.58 2.67
CA ASN A 489 65.11 -47.32 2.06
C ASN A 489 65.66 -48.42 1.10
N ALA A 490 66.40 -48.13 0.01
CA ALA A 490 66.71 -46.90 -0.75
C ALA A 490 67.44 -47.24 -2.08
N ALA A 491 67.48 -46.27 -3.02
CA ALA A 491 68.46 -46.09 -4.13
C ALA A 491 68.49 -47.15 -5.28
N GLU A 492 69.02 -46.89 -6.50
CA GLU A 492 69.89 -45.79 -6.98
C GLU A 492 69.85 -45.55 -8.52
N SER A 493 69.95 -44.28 -8.97
CA SER A 493 70.41 -43.80 -10.31
C SER A 493 69.60 -44.14 -11.60
N THR A 494 69.57 -43.34 -12.69
CA THR A 494 70.49 -42.26 -13.14
C THR A 494 69.83 -41.11 -13.97
N ALA A 495 70.03 -39.87 -13.51
CA ALA A 495 70.11 -38.55 -14.17
C ALA A 495 69.39 -38.16 -15.52
N LYS A 496 68.71 -37.00 -15.48
CA LYS A 496 68.91 -35.84 -16.41
C LYS A 496 68.47 -34.52 -15.75
N HIS A 497 68.98 -33.38 -16.22
CA HIS A 497 69.22 -32.16 -15.40
C HIS A 497 68.51 -30.90 -15.96
N LYS A 498 67.85 -30.09 -15.08
CA LYS A 498 67.94 -28.61 -15.09
C LYS A 498 67.31 -27.95 -13.84
N GLN A 499 68.00 -26.93 -13.34
CA GLN A 499 67.67 -26.04 -12.21
C GLN A 499 66.83 -24.81 -12.69
N GLN A 500 66.27 -23.88 -11.88
CA GLN A 500 66.42 -23.59 -10.44
C GLN A 500 65.22 -22.81 -9.84
N HIS A 501 65.02 -23.00 -8.53
CA HIS A 501 64.39 -22.19 -7.45
C HIS A 501 63.53 -20.92 -7.63
N ASN A 502 62.72 -20.72 -6.57
CA ASN A 502 61.77 -19.64 -6.32
C ASN A 502 62.09 -18.95 -4.96
N SER A 503 62.12 -17.61 -4.91
CA SER A 503 61.95 -16.77 -3.70
C SER A 503 62.05 -15.27 -4.04
N ILE A 504 61.11 -14.44 -3.60
CA ILE A 504 61.12 -12.97 -3.80
C ILE A 504 61.05 -12.24 -2.45
N ALA A 505 61.93 -11.26 -2.25
CA ALA A 505 61.85 -10.27 -1.18
C ALA A 505 62.53 -8.93 -1.56
N THR A 506 62.01 -7.83 -0.98
CA THR A 506 62.68 -6.52 -0.71
C THR A 506 63.24 -5.65 -1.85
N SER A 507 62.43 -4.65 -2.25
CA SER A 507 62.65 -3.18 -2.11
C SER A 507 63.99 -2.47 -2.41
N GLU A 508 63.87 -1.32 -3.13
CA GLU A 508 64.72 -0.09 -3.10
C GLU A 508 66.14 -0.18 -3.71
N SER A 509 66.73 0.87 -4.32
CA SER A 509 66.27 2.19 -4.83
C SER A 509 67.33 2.83 -5.76
N ALA A 510 67.04 4.03 -6.35
CA ALA A 510 67.91 4.86 -7.22
C ALA A 510 68.21 4.29 -8.64
N ASP A 511 68.52 5.08 -9.68
CA ASP A 511 68.84 6.52 -9.77
C ASP A 511 68.34 7.18 -11.10
N GLN A 512 68.59 8.48 -11.23
CA GLN A 512 68.51 9.36 -12.41
C GLN A 512 69.20 8.76 -13.67
N GLY A 513 68.99 9.20 -14.92
CA GLY A 513 68.16 10.27 -15.47
C GLY A 513 68.70 10.75 -16.84
N SER A 514 67.81 11.22 -17.73
CA SER A 514 68.06 11.87 -19.03
C SER A 514 68.57 11.04 -20.24
N MET A 515 67.81 11.08 -21.34
CA MET A 515 68.20 11.80 -22.56
C MET A 515 66.92 12.31 -23.28
N LYS A 516 67.04 13.42 -24.03
CA LYS A 516 65.94 14.21 -24.63
C LYS A 516 66.28 14.51 -26.11
N LEU A 517 65.30 15.10 -26.83
CA LEU A 517 65.34 15.77 -28.17
C LEU A 517 64.64 14.97 -29.30
N ASN A 518 63.76 15.52 -30.15
CA ASN A 518 63.25 16.91 -30.38
C ASN A 518 61.70 16.91 -30.29
N GLY A 519 60.94 17.96 -29.98
CA GLY A 519 61.02 19.40 -30.31
C GLY A 519 59.88 19.70 -31.32
N ILE A 520 58.82 20.44 -31.00
CA ILE A 520 58.76 21.90 -30.75
C ILE A 520 57.94 22.25 -29.48
N GLU A 521 58.33 23.32 -28.78
CA GLU A 521 57.68 23.84 -27.56
C GLU A 521 56.78 25.06 -27.84
N ALA A 522 55.62 25.09 -27.17
CA ALA A 522 54.98 26.25 -26.51
C ALA A 522 53.62 25.76 -25.96
N GLY A 523 53.23 25.91 -24.70
CA GLY A 523 53.73 26.82 -23.68
C GLY A 523 52.58 27.67 -23.15
N SER A 524 51.63 27.09 -22.41
CA SER A 524 50.76 27.83 -21.49
C SER A 524 49.98 26.90 -20.56
N SER A 525 49.85 27.36 -19.32
CA SER A 525 48.99 26.78 -18.28
C SER A 525 47.52 27.07 -18.56
N GLU A 526 46.69 26.05 -18.73
CA GLU A 526 45.25 26.19 -18.50
C GLU A 526 44.94 25.94 -17.01
N PRO A 527 44.23 26.84 -16.32
CA PRO A 527 43.70 26.54 -15.00
C PRO A 527 42.64 25.46 -15.15
N THR A 528 42.76 24.35 -14.41
CA THR A 528 41.70 23.35 -14.36
C THR A 528 40.42 24.02 -13.87
N SER A 529 39.46 24.22 -14.79
CA SER A 529 38.19 24.88 -14.48
C SER A 529 37.57 24.27 -13.21
N PRO A 530 37.03 25.08 -12.27
CA PRO A 530 36.42 24.58 -11.04
C PRO A 530 35.43 23.43 -11.27
N ASP A 531 34.74 23.42 -12.41
CA ASP A 531 33.79 22.36 -12.79
C ASP A 531 34.44 20.99 -13.07
N ASN A 532 35.66 20.95 -13.59
CA ASN A 532 36.34 19.67 -13.88
C ASN A 532 36.82 19.01 -12.58
N GLU A 533 37.38 19.80 -11.65
CA GLU A 533 37.75 19.32 -10.32
C GLU A 533 36.50 18.98 -9.48
N LEU A 534 35.42 19.77 -9.56
CA LEU A 534 34.13 19.45 -8.92
C LEU A 534 33.52 18.16 -9.47
N ARG A 535 33.59 17.92 -10.79
CA ARG A 535 33.16 16.66 -11.43
C ARG A 535 33.99 15.46 -10.95
N ARG A 536 35.32 15.63 -10.80
CA ARG A 536 36.22 14.59 -10.27
C ARG A 536 35.86 14.24 -8.82
N ARG A 537 35.67 15.24 -7.96
CA ARG A 537 35.23 15.06 -6.56
C ARG A 537 33.87 14.38 -6.44
N LYS A 538 32.87 14.81 -7.21
CA LYS A 538 31.53 14.18 -7.25
C LYS A 538 31.56 12.71 -7.68
N ARG A 539 32.49 12.30 -8.56
CA ARG A 539 32.68 10.90 -8.94
C ARG A 539 33.30 10.09 -7.79
N ALA A 540 34.36 10.61 -7.15
CA ALA A 540 34.99 9.96 -6.00
C ALA A 540 34.02 9.80 -4.81
N GLU A 541 33.23 10.84 -4.50
CA GLU A 541 32.23 10.82 -3.44
C GLU A 541 31.09 9.81 -3.72
N ARG A 542 30.66 9.68 -4.98
CA ARG A 542 29.72 8.62 -5.38
C ARG A 542 30.31 7.23 -5.18
N GLN A 543 31.58 7.02 -5.57
CA GLN A 543 32.24 5.73 -5.43
C GLN A 543 32.36 5.32 -3.95
N ALA A 544 32.84 6.23 -3.08
CA ALA A 544 32.94 5.98 -1.65
C ALA A 544 31.56 5.71 -0.99
N ASN A 545 30.50 6.40 -1.42
CA ASN A 545 29.14 6.12 -0.94
C ASN A 545 28.58 4.78 -1.42
N ILE A 546 28.95 4.31 -2.61
CA ILE A 546 28.58 2.98 -3.11
C ILE A 546 29.32 1.91 -2.30
N GLU A 547 30.63 2.06 -2.12
CA GLU A 547 31.47 1.13 -1.37
C GLU A 547 31.01 1.00 0.10
N LYS A 548 30.70 2.12 0.76
CA LYS A 548 30.12 2.14 2.11
C LYS A 548 28.80 1.36 2.18
N LYS A 549 27.90 1.53 1.19
CA LYS A 549 26.64 0.76 1.11
C LYS A 549 26.89 -0.74 0.89
N VAL A 550 27.85 -1.12 0.05
CA VAL A 550 28.21 -2.53 -0.17
C VAL A 550 28.73 -3.16 1.13
N ASN A 551 29.56 -2.45 1.89
CA ASN A 551 30.07 -2.92 3.17
C ASN A 551 28.96 -3.02 4.24
N ASP A 552 28.02 -2.08 4.29
CA ASP A 552 26.83 -2.18 5.16
C ASP A 552 25.92 -3.37 4.81
N ILE A 553 25.75 -3.69 3.52
CA ILE A 553 25.00 -4.88 3.07
C ILE A 553 25.72 -6.16 3.50
N LYS A 554 27.03 -6.27 3.25
CA LYS A 554 27.86 -7.43 3.64
C LYS A 554 27.90 -7.64 5.16
N ARG A 555 27.82 -6.57 5.95
CA ARG A 555 27.69 -6.65 7.42
C ARG A 555 26.33 -7.23 7.83
N LYS A 556 25.23 -6.69 7.29
CA LYS A 556 23.87 -7.17 7.59
C LYS A 556 23.62 -8.61 7.13
N GLN A 557 24.28 -9.08 6.07
CA GLN A 557 24.24 -10.48 5.66
C GLN A 557 24.87 -11.40 6.72
N ARG A 558 26.07 -11.08 7.21
CA ARG A 558 26.73 -11.83 8.29
C ARG A 558 25.90 -11.84 9.59
N GLU A 559 25.39 -10.68 10.01
CA GLU A 559 24.49 -10.59 11.17
C GLU A 559 23.22 -11.46 11.00
N SER A 560 22.69 -11.59 9.77
CA SER A 560 21.55 -12.45 9.47
C SER A 560 21.90 -13.95 9.53
N GLU A 561 23.10 -14.32 9.07
CA GLU A 561 23.59 -15.71 9.10
C GLU A 561 23.89 -16.17 10.53
N GLU A 562 24.54 -15.34 11.34
CA GLU A 562 24.79 -15.58 12.77
C GLU A 562 23.48 -15.72 13.55
N ASN A 563 22.49 -14.87 13.28
CA ASN A 563 21.15 -14.97 13.88
C ASN A 563 20.42 -16.27 13.46
N LYS A 564 20.55 -16.71 12.21
CA LYS A 564 20.02 -18.02 11.77
C LYS A 564 20.73 -19.18 12.45
N GLN A 565 22.05 -19.10 12.63
CA GLN A 565 22.85 -20.17 13.24
C GLN A 565 22.58 -20.29 14.75
N THR A 566 22.44 -19.17 15.46
CA THR A 566 22.02 -19.15 16.88
C THR A 566 20.57 -19.62 17.05
N ALA A 567 19.65 -19.28 16.15
CA ALA A 567 18.29 -19.82 16.14
C ALA A 567 18.26 -21.34 15.91
N LYS A 568 19.09 -21.89 15.00
CA LYS A 568 19.26 -23.34 14.83
C LYS A 568 19.75 -24.02 16.12
N LYS A 569 20.78 -23.47 16.77
CA LYS A 569 21.28 -23.98 18.07
C LYS A 569 20.21 -23.98 19.15
N ARG A 570 19.42 -22.90 19.26
CA ARG A 570 18.30 -22.82 20.22
C ARG A 570 17.21 -23.86 19.95
N ARG A 571 16.83 -24.09 18.69
CA ARG A 571 15.85 -25.14 18.31
C ARG A 571 16.35 -26.53 18.70
N SER A 572 17.60 -26.86 18.37
CA SER A 572 18.20 -28.15 18.74
C SER A 572 18.24 -28.37 20.26
N LEU A 573 18.61 -27.35 21.04
CA LEU A 573 18.60 -27.43 22.51
C LEU A 573 17.18 -27.70 23.06
N ILE A 574 16.16 -27.03 22.52
CA ILE A 574 14.76 -27.28 22.90
C ILE A 574 14.36 -28.73 22.58
N THR A 575 14.72 -29.25 21.40
CA THR A 575 14.44 -30.66 21.04
C THR A 575 15.04 -31.64 22.04
N TYR A 576 16.28 -31.44 22.49
CA TYR A 576 16.90 -32.29 23.52
C TYR A 576 16.20 -32.20 24.88
N ILE A 577 15.77 -31.00 25.30
CA ILE A 577 15.00 -30.82 26.54
C ILE A 577 13.65 -31.53 26.43
N THR A 578 12.92 -31.39 25.32
CA THR A 578 11.64 -32.08 25.11
C THR A 578 11.81 -33.59 25.10
N ALA A 579 12.84 -34.14 24.44
CA ALA A 579 13.15 -35.57 24.46
C ALA A 579 13.44 -36.06 25.90
N GLY A 580 14.24 -35.32 26.67
CA GLY A 580 14.54 -35.64 28.07
C GLY A 580 13.29 -35.65 28.97
N VAL A 581 12.36 -34.70 28.76
CA VAL A 581 11.08 -34.67 29.49
C VAL A 581 10.20 -35.86 29.11
N VAL A 582 10.10 -36.22 27.83
CA VAL A 582 9.34 -37.39 27.37
C VAL A 582 9.89 -38.69 27.97
N VAL A 583 11.22 -38.88 27.94
CA VAL A 583 11.86 -40.05 28.57
C VAL A 583 11.61 -40.06 30.08
N GLY A 584 11.72 -38.91 30.77
CA GLY A 584 11.41 -38.81 32.19
C GLY A 584 9.98 -39.20 32.54
N VAL A 585 8.99 -38.75 31.75
CA VAL A 585 7.57 -39.13 31.91
C VAL A 585 7.35 -40.63 31.67
N ILE A 586 8.01 -41.21 30.66
CA ILE A 586 7.95 -42.66 30.39
C ILE A 586 8.54 -43.45 31.56
N CYS A 587 9.71 -43.05 32.09
CA CYS A 587 10.33 -43.71 33.24
C CYS A 587 9.44 -43.65 34.49
N VAL A 588 8.82 -42.50 34.78
CA VAL A 588 7.87 -42.37 35.90
C VAL A 588 6.62 -43.23 35.69
N TYR A 589 6.09 -43.27 34.46
CA TYR A 589 4.94 -44.11 34.11
C TYR A 589 5.25 -45.60 34.31
N VAL A 590 6.38 -46.08 33.79
CA VAL A 590 6.83 -47.48 33.95
C VAL A 590 7.06 -47.82 35.43
N TYR A 591 7.71 -46.94 36.19
CA TYR A 591 7.93 -47.13 37.62
C TYR A 591 6.61 -47.25 38.40
N SER A 592 5.65 -46.33 38.16
CA SER A 592 4.32 -46.35 38.78
C SER A 592 3.41 -47.51 38.35
N LYS A 593 3.84 -48.30 37.37
CA LYS A 593 3.19 -49.53 36.92
C LYS A 593 3.80 -50.80 37.52
N TRP A 594 4.96 -50.70 38.17
CA TRP A 594 5.72 -51.80 38.76
C TRP A 594 5.74 -51.79 40.30
N THR A 595 5.33 -50.68 40.92
CA THR A 595 5.01 -50.56 42.36
C THR A 595 3.52 -50.65 42.61
#